data_AF-A0A822FQQ7-F1
#
_entry.id   AF-A0A822FQQ7-F1
#
_cell.length_a   1.000
_cell.length_b   1.000
_cell.length_c   1.000
_cell.angle_alpha   90.00
_cell.angle_beta   90.00
_cell.angle_gamma   90.00
#
_symmetry.space_group_name_H-M   'P 1'
#
loop_
_entity.id
_entity.type
_entity.pdbx_description
1 polymer ?
#
loop_
_entity_poly.entity_id
_entity_poly.type
_entity_poly.pdbx_seq_one_letter_code
_entity_poly.pdbx_strand_id
1 'polypeptide(L)'
;MSSFLNRFKNLKTGSNHSHNNESDTGSICSFDEEGFLCPICHRKFADTNGLEHHYIKTHSQEQSPTIYEDTNGIKNSSKHAQIDDSLQEAAIWKQQFFVSEENRMKLSSDLMQQRQRVSDLDEELDLLHKQLRSTQLKVIEQSQEIGNLKATKDVSDAQLAMFTDELIQTQGELKEKQNQVDTLCNDLIPRPTNDDVDVLKRELISVQQNMNEMSLEKEQHIEQLHSILLEIYEYMKRFDQLENIFDQWTPMKLFESVYYREDLKGVSE
;
A
#
# COMPACT_ATOMS: atom_id res chain seq x y z
N MET A 1 20.10 12.42 -17.64
CA MET A 1 20.86 11.40 -16.89
C MET A 1 19.85 10.44 -16.27
N SER A 2 19.26 9.65 -17.16
CA SER A 2 18.22 8.67 -16.86
C SER A 2 18.87 7.29 -16.74
N SER A 3 18.14 6.36 -16.11
CA SER A 3 18.35 4.91 -16.05
C SER A 3 19.56 4.41 -15.25
N PHE A 4 19.38 4.10 -13.96
CA PHE A 4 20.20 3.10 -13.27
C PHE A 4 19.56 2.42 -12.04
N LEU A 5 18.22 2.35 -11.94
CA LEU A 5 17.56 1.64 -10.85
C LEU A 5 16.37 0.82 -11.36
N ASN A 6 16.67 -0.38 -11.86
CA ASN A 6 15.69 -1.47 -12.00
C ASN A 6 16.42 -2.80 -12.15
N ARG A 7 16.76 -3.49 -11.05
CA ARG A 7 17.12 -4.93 -11.14
C ARG A 7 17.07 -5.80 -9.88
N PHE A 8 16.32 -5.47 -8.83
CA PHE A 8 16.13 -6.42 -7.73
C PHE A 8 14.72 -6.39 -7.14
N LYS A 9 13.76 -6.87 -7.94
CA LYS A 9 12.50 -7.44 -7.45
C LYS A 9 12.13 -8.59 -8.37
N ASN A 10 12.41 -9.80 -7.92
CA ASN A 10 11.65 -11.02 -8.19
C ASN A 10 12.43 -12.21 -7.63
N LEU A 11 11.97 -12.75 -6.50
CA LEU A 11 12.07 -14.16 -6.12
C LEU A 11 11.50 -14.34 -4.70
N LYS A 12 10.17 -14.26 -4.58
CA LYS A 12 9.42 -14.93 -3.52
C LYS A 12 7.93 -14.98 -3.90
N THR A 13 7.44 -16.16 -4.30
CA THR A 13 6.27 -16.89 -3.74
C THR A 13 5.80 -18.02 -4.66
N GLY A 14 5.37 -19.12 -4.02
CA GLY A 14 4.79 -20.35 -4.61
C GLY A 14 5.74 -21.54 -4.44
N SER A 15 5.67 -22.41 -3.42
CA SER A 15 4.55 -23.08 -2.75
C SER A 15 3.66 -23.88 -3.71
N ASN A 16 3.94 -25.18 -3.87
CA ASN A 16 3.07 -26.26 -3.37
C ASN A 16 3.49 -27.66 -3.86
N HIS A 17 3.25 -28.62 -2.97
CA HIS A 17 2.91 -30.04 -3.18
C HIS A 17 3.98 -31.13 -3.37
N SER A 18 4.04 -31.97 -2.33
CA SER A 18 3.70 -33.40 -2.32
C SER A 18 4.80 -34.38 -1.95
N HIS A 19 4.46 -35.13 -0.90
CA HIS A 19 4.97 -36.43 -0.51
C HIS A 19 5.34 -37.33 -1.69
N ASN A 20 6.48 -38.01 -1.60
CA ASN A 20 6.53 -39.45 -1.70
C ASN A 20 7.74 -39.98 -0.92
N ASN A 21 7.47 -41.02 -0.12
CA ASN A 21 8.45 -41.90 0.49
C ASN A 21 9.12 -42.71 -0.61
N GLU A 22 10.45 -42.74 -0.62
CA GLU A 22 11.20 -43.87 -1.16
C GLU A 22 12.48 -44.02 -0.34
N SER A 23 12.48 -45.10 0.44
CA SER A 23 13.67 -45.72 1.00
C SER A 23 14.57 -46.18 -0.15
N ASP A 24 15.74 -45.58 -0.27
CA ASP A 24 16.83 -46.17 -1.04
C ASP A 24 18.13 -46.11 -0.25
N THR A 25 18.53 -47.30 0.17
CA THR A 25 19.83 -47.63 0.73
C THR A 25 20.85 -47.65 -0.39
N GLY A 26 21.87 -46.81 -0.26
CA GLY A 26 23.14 -47.01 -0.96
C GLY A 26 23.37 -46.01 -2.07
N SER A 27 24.20 -45.01 -1.78
CA SER A 27 25.50 -44.94 -2.42
C SER A 27 26.29 -43.84 -1.76
N ILE A 28 27.37 -44.26 -1.12
CA ILE A 28 28.47 -43.46 -0.62
C ILE A 28 28.95 -42.53 -1.75
N CYS A 29 28.76 -41.23 -1.57
CA CYS A 29 29.46 -40.21 -2.36
C CYS A 29 30.60 -39.69 -1.50
N SER A 30 31.72 -40.41 -1.67
CA SER A 30 33.10 -40.05 -1.38
C SER A 30 33.31 -38.66 -0.79
N PHE A 31 33.60 -38.63 0.51
CA PHE A 31 34.53 -37.63 1.00
C PHE A 31 35.78 -37.72 0.12
N ASP A 32 36.27 -36.58 -0.35
CA ASP A 32 37.63 -36.43 -0.83
C ASP A 32 38.55 -36.74 0.36
N GLU A 33 38.73 -38.03 0.65
CA GLU A 33 39.66 -38.52 1.65
C GLU A 33 41.05 -38.15 1.13
N GLU A 34 41.64 -37.17 1.80
CA GLU A 34 43.02 -36.73 1.65
C GLU A 34 43.96 -37.94 1.85
N GLY A 35 44.19 -38.70 0.79
CA GLY A 35 45.05 -39.88 0.83
C GLY A 35 46.52 -39.50 0.99
N PHE A 36 47.28 -40.34 1.69
CA PHE A 36 48.70 -40.14 1.92
C PHE A 36 49.51 -40.50 0.67
N LEU A 37 50.42 -39.63 0.25
CA LEU A 37 51.25 -39.81 -0.95
C LEU A 37 52.66 -40.26 -0.56
N CYS A 38 53.16 -41.31 -1.23
CA CYS A 38 54.58 -41.69 -1.10
C CYS A 38 55.48 -40.65 -1.79
N PRO A 39 56.47 -40.07 -1.10
CA PRO A 39 57.32 -39.04 -1.70
C PRO A 39 58.30 -39.56 -2.76
N ILE A 40 58.55 -40.88 -2.81
CA ILE A 40 59.51 -41.46 -3.77
C ILE A 40 58.84 -41.86 -5.07
N CYS A 41 57.66 -42.49 -5.01
CA CYS A 41 56.98 -42.99 -6.21
C CYS A 41 55.59 -42.37 -6.45
N HIS A 42 55.17 -41.41 -5.62
CA HIS A 42 53.90 -40.68 -5.72
C HIS A 42 52.63 -41.54 -5.78
N ARG A 43 52.68 -42.75 -5.20
CA ARG A 43 51.50 -43.61 -5.06
C ARG A 43 50.65 -43.14 -3.88
N LYS A 44 49.33 -43.10 -4.06
CA LYS A 44 48.35 -42.71 -3.02
C LYS A 44 47.95 -43.93 -2.17
N PHE A 45 47.81 -43.72 -0.87
CA PHE A 45 47.38 -44.70 0.12
C PHE A 45 46.20 -44.15 0.92
N ALA A 46 45.26 -45.03 1.29
CA ALA A 46 44.07 -44.64 2.06
C ALA A 46 44.40 -44.34 3.52
N ASP A 47 45.50 -44.88 4.06
CA ASP A 47 45.93 -44.73 5.45
C ASP A 47 47.46 -44.58 5.58
N THR A 48 47.90 -44.11 6.74
CA THR A 48 49.33 -43.94 7.06
C THR A 48 50.06 -45.28 7.15
N ASN A 49 49.40 -46.33 7.66
CA ASN A 49 49.98 -47.66 7.79
C ASN A 49 50.28 -48.30 6.43
N GLY A 50 49.39 -48.13 5.45
CA GLY A 50 49.60 -48.58 4.07
C GLY A 50 50.78 -47.89 3.40
N LEU A 51 50.96 -46.58 3.66
CA LEU A 51 52.11 -45.82 3.19
C LEU A 51 53.42 -46.31 3.84
N GLU A 52 53.44 -46.52 5.16
CA GLU A 52 54.63 -46.97 5.89
C GLU A 52 55.09 -48.36 5.43
N HIS A 53 54.17 -49.31 5.32
CA HIS A 53 54.49 -50.65 4.84
C HIS A 53 55.00 -50.63 3.39
N HIS A 54 54.43 -49.76 2.54
CA HIS A 54 54.97 -49.53 1.21
C HIS A 54 56.39 -48.95 1.26
N TYR A 55 56.65 -47.97 2.12
CA TYR A 55 57.97 -47.37 2.26
C TYR A 55 59.02 -48.41 2.65
N ILE A 56 58.74 -49.21 3.68
CA ILE A 56 59.65 -50.25 4.14
C ILE A 56 59.87 -51.31 3.05
N LYS A 57 58.79 -51.84 2.45
CA LYS A 57 58.90 -52.95 1.50
C LYS A 57 59.56 -52.57 0.17
N THR A 58 59.35 -51.35 -0.29
CA THR A 58 59.70 -50.94 -1.67
C THR A 58 60.90 -50.01 -1.73
N HIS A 59 61.17 -49.28 -0.64
CA HIS A 59 62.25 -48.28 -0.59
C HIS A 59 63.27 -48.55 0.52
N SER A 60 63.05 -49.51 1.42
CA SER A 60 64.05 -49.94 2.41
C SER A 60 65.01 -50.98 1.82
N GLN A 61 65.66 -50.62 0.71
CA GLN A 61 66.95 -51.23 0.40
C GLN A 61 67.97 -50.63 1.37
N GLU A 62 68.19 -51.34 2.46
CA GLU A 62 69.37 -51.35 3.33
C GLU A 62 70.46 -50.33 2.94
N GLN A 63 70.35 -49.11 3.49
CA GLN A 63 71.54 -48.27 3.70
C GLN A 63 72.24 -48.76 4.97
N SER A 64 72.85 -49.94 4.91
CA SER A 64 73.93 -50.31 5.83
C SER A 64 75.22 -49.67 5.31
N PRO A 65 75.89 -48.77 6.04
CA PRO A 65 77.26 -48.43 5.71
C PRO A 65 78.16 -49.58 6.16
N THR A 66 78.32 -50.58 5.30
CA THR A 66 79.47 -51.49 5.32
C THR A 66 80.69 -50.68 4.88
N ILE A 67 81.48 -50.18 5.83
CA ILE A 67 82.88 -49.83 5.56
C ILE A 67 83.70 -51.05 5.97
N TYR A 68 84.32 -51.62 4.95
CA TYR A 68 85.17 -52.80 4.96
C TYR A 68 86.39 -52.60 5.88
N GLU A 69 86.64 -53.59 6.73
CA GLU A 69 87.99 -53.98 7.11
C GLU A 69 88.70 -54.51 5.86
N ASP A 70 89.93 -54.07 5.58
CA ASP A 70 90.95 -54.99 5.09
C ASP A 70 92.40 -54.46 5.25
N THR A 71 93.15 -55.24 6.04
CA THR A 71 94.54 -55.66 5.85
C THR A 71 95.73 -54.71 6.06
N ASN A 72 96.40 -54.94 7.20
CA ASN A 72 97.78 -55.42 7.31
C ASN A 72 98.88 -54.84 6.37
N GLY A 73 99.81 -54.14 7.03
CA GLY A 73 101.22 -54.51 7.00
C GLY A 73 102.17 -53.50 6.35
N ILE A 74 103.13 -52.99 7.15
CA ILE A 74 104.59 -52.96 6.87
C ILE A 74 105.29 -51.86 7.72
N LYS A 75 106.08 -52.32 8.69
CA LYS A 75 107.43 -51.86 9.08
C LYS A 75 107.67 -50.38 9.43
N ASN A 76 107.91 -50.16 10.73
CA ASN A 76 109.10 -49.53 11.32
C ASN A 76 109.95 -48.61 10.41
N SER A 77 109.68 -47.30 10.43
CA SER A 77 110.68 -46.24 10.67
C SER A 77 110.02 -44.88 10.49
N SER A 78 110.12 -44.01 11.51
CA SER A 78 109.94 -42.53 11.46
C SER A 78 108.99 -42.03 12.54
N LYS A 79 109.45 -42.06 13.80
CA LYS A 79 108.76 -41.45 14.95
C LYS A 79 108.76 -39.91 14.93
N HIS A 80 109.38 -39.28 13.93
CA HIS A 80 109.54 -37.82 13.87
C HIS A 80 108.60 -37.13 12.86
N ALA A 81 108.11 -37.85 11.83
CA ALA A 81 107.13 -37.32 10.88
C ALA A 81 105.68 -37.49 11.37
N GLN A 82 105.38 -38.53 12.16
CA GLN A 82 104.06 -38.76 12.77
C GLN A 82 103.65 -37.68 13.81
N ILE A 83 104.61 -36.99 14.42
CA ILE A 83 104.33 -35.96 15.43
C ILE A 83 103.88 -34.66 14.75
N ASP A 84 104.46 -34.32 13.60
CA ASP A 84 104.08 -33.13 12.82
C ASP A 84 102.71 -33.32 12.13
N ASP A 85 102.41 -34.51 11.60
CA ASP A 85 101.08 -34.82 11.06
C ASP A 85 99.99 -34.74 12.15
N SER A 86 100.28 -35.23 13.36
CA SER A 86 99.34 -35.17 14.48
C SER A 86 99.12 -33.74 15.00
N LEU A 87 100.16 -32.90 14.98
CA LEU A 87 100.05 -31.46 15.29
C LEU A 87 99.23 -30.71 14.23
N GLN A 88 99.40 -31.05 12.95
CA GLN A 88 98.62 -30.48 11.85
C GLN A 88 97.14 -30.90 11.93
N GLU A 89 96.86 -32.16 12.24
CA GLU A 89 95.49 -32.65 12.48
C GLU A 89 94.84 -31.95 13.67
N ALA A 90 95.56 -31.78 14.79
CA ALA A 90 95.05 -31.06 15.96
C ALA A 90 94.71 -29.59 15.64
N ALA A 91 95.49 -28.94 14.77
CA ALA A 91 95.20 -27.59 14.29
C ALA A 91 93.93 -27.54 13.42
N ILE A 92 93.71 -28.52 12.54
CA ILE A 92 92.50 -28.63 11.71
C ILE A 92 91.27 -28.84 12.59
N TRP A 93 91.32 -29.76 13.56
CA TRP A 93 90.22 -30.00 14.49
C TRP A 93 89.88 -28.77 15.33
N LYS A 94 90.89 -28.02 15.78
CA LYS A 94 90.68 -26.77 16.51
C LYS A 94 89.97 -25.72 15.64
N GLN A 95 90.37 -25.58 14.37
CA GLN A 95 89.69 -24.69 13.42
C GLN A 95 88.26 -25.13 13.16
N GLN A 96 88.02 -26.43 12.94
CA GLN A 96 86.67 -26.98 12.75
C GLN A 96 85.78 -26.75 13.97
N PHE A 97 86.32 -26.91 15.19
CA PHE A 97 85.60 -26.63 16.42
C PHE A 97 85.16 -25.16 16.48
N PHE A 98 86.05 -24.21 16.19
CA PHE A 98 85.69 -22.78 16.17
C PHE A 98 84.62 -22.47 15.11
N VAL A 99 84.75 -23.00 13.90
CA VAL A 99 83.73 -22.80 12.84
C VAL A 99 82.40 -23.42 13.25
N SER A 100 82.42 -24.62 13.86
CA SER A 100 81.23 -25.28 14.39
C SER A 100 80.58 -24.47 15.52
N GLU A 101 81.39 -23.87 16.40
CA GLU A 101 80.91 -23.04 17.49
C GLU A 101 80.28 -21.73 16.98
N GLU A 102 80.90 -21.08 16.00
CA GLU A 102 80.36 -19.91 15.32
C GLU A 102 79.03 -20.23 14.61
N ASN A 103 78.96 -21.37 13.90
CA ASN A 103 77.73 -21.83 13.25
C ASN A 103 76.63 -22.15 14.26
N ARG A 104 76.96 -22.75 15.41
CA ARG A 104 76.01 -23.01 16.49
C ARG A 104 75.44 -21.71 17.05
N MET A 105 76.28 -20.69 17.24
CA MET A 105 75.84 -19.37 17.71
C MET A 105 74.94 -18.68 16.69
N LYS A 106 75.29 -18.71 15.39
CA LYS A 106 74.44 -18.18 14.31
C LYS A 106 73.08 -18.87 14.27
N LEU A 107 73.05 -20.20 14.28
CA LEU A 107 71.80 -20.97 14.30
C LEU A 107 70.98 -20.69 15.55
N SER A 108 71.61 -20.54 16.72
CA SER A 108 70.92 -20.17 17.95
C SER A 108 70.31 -18.77 17.87
N SER A 109 71.03 -17.81 17.29
CA SER A 109 70.53 -16.45 17.05
C SER A 109 69.34 -16.46 16.08
N ASP A 110 69.44 -17.20 14.98
CA ASP A 110 68.38 -17.32 13.98
C ASP A 110 67.13 -18.00 14.59
N LEU A 111 67.31 -19.05 15.39
CA LEU A 111 66.21 -19.69 16.12
C LEU A 111 65.55 -18.75 17.11
N MET A 112 66.32 -17.93 17.83
CA MET A 112 65.77 -16.92 18.74
C MET A 112 64.99 -15.85 17.96
N GLN A 113 65.52 -15.38 16.84
CA GLN A 113 64.86 -14.41 15.99
C GLN A 113 63.56 -14.97 15.40
N GLN A 114 63.56 -16.22 14.95
CA GLN A 114 62.34 -16.86 14.44
C GLN A 114 61.30 -17.06 15.54
N ARG A 115 61.71 -17.45 16.75
CA ARG A 115 60.81 -17.53 17.90
C ARG A 115 60.16 -16.18 18.22
N GLN A 116 60.94 -15.10 18.16
CA GLN A 116 60.39 -13.75 18.36
C GLN A 116 59.37 -13.41 17.27
N ARG A 117 59.68 -13.66 16.00
CA ARG A 117 58.73 -13.40 14.89
C ARG A 117 57.44 -14.21 15.02
N VAL A 118 57.51 -15.46 15.45
CA VAL A 118 56.32 -16.28 15.71
C VAL A 118 55.49 -15.66 16.84
N SER A 119 56.15 -15.24 17.93
CA SER A 119 55.49 -14.56 19.04
C SER A 119 54.80 -13.25 18.60
N ASP A 120 55.48 -12.43 17.80
CA ASP A 120 54.92 -11.17 17.29
C ASP A 120 53.70 -11.41 16.38
N LEU A 121 53.76 -12.43 15.52
CA LEU A 121 52.65 -12.82 14.65
C LEU A 121 51.46 -13.40 15.43
N ASP A 122 51.73 -14.15 16.51
CA ASP A 122 50.67 -14.68 17.39
C ASP A 122 49.93 -13.52 18.09
N GLU A 123 50.65 -12.50 18.56
CA GLU A 123 50.04 -11.29 19.14
C GLU A 123 49.19 -10.51 18.11
N GLU A 124 49.66 -10.41 16.86
CA GLU A 124 48.91 -9.77 15.77
C GLU A 124 47.64 -10.57 15.42
N LEU A 125 47.72 -11.90 15.35
CA LEU A 125 46.56 -12.78 15.13
C LEU A 125 45.51 -12.62 16.24
N ASP A 126 45.93 -12.54 17.50
CA ASP A 126 45.03 -12.31 18.63
C ASP A 126 44.33 -10.94 18.56
N LEU A 127 45.06 -9.90 18.14
CA LEU A 127 44.48 -8.58 17.94
C LEU A 127 43.45 -8.58 16.81
N LEU A 128 43.78 -9.20 15.67
CA LEU A 128 42.87 -9.34 14.53
C LEU A 128 41.62 -10.14 14.91
N HIS A 129 41.75 -11.23 15.68
CA HIS A 129 40.60 -11.99 16.18
C HIS A 129 39.72 -11.18 17.14
N LYS A 130 40.29 -10.32 17.98
CA LYS A 130 39.51 -9.41 18.84
C LYS A 130 38.76 -8.38 18.00
N GLN A 131 39.41 -7.80 16.99
CA GLN A 131 38.78 -6.86 16.06
C GLN A 131 37.65 -7.52 15.27
N LEU A 132 37.86 -8.73 14.75
CA LEU A 132 36.86 -9.51 14.02
C LEU A 132 35.63 -9.79 14.88
N ARG A 133 35.81 -10.21 16.15
CA ARG A 133 34.68 -10.40 17.07
C ARG A 133 33.93 -9.11 17.35
N SER A 134 34.64 -7.99 17.51
CA SER A 134 34.00 -6.68 17.72
C SER A 134 33.18 -6.23 16.50
N THR A 135 33.70 -6.41 15.28
CA THR A 135 32.96 -6.05 14.07
C THR A 135 31.77 -6.98 13.83
N GLN A 136 31.91 -8.28 14.12
CA GLN A 136 30.79 -9.23 14.08
C GLN A 136 29.66 -8.83 15.03
N LEU A 137 29.97 -8.42 16.26
CA LEU A 137 28.96 -7.94 17.21
C LEU A 137 28.25 -6.69 16.71
N LYS A 138 29.00 -5.72 16.14
CA LYS A 138 28.40 -4.51 15.54
C LYS A 138 27.48 -4.83 14.37
N VAL A 139 27.83 -5.82 13.55
CA VAL A 139 26.98 -6.27 12.44
C VAL A 139 25.67 -6.88 12.96
N ILE A 140 25.71 -7.64 14.05
CA ILE A 140 24.52 -8.20 14.68
C ILE A 140 23.62 -7.09 15.24
N GLU A 141 24.20 -6.13 15.95
CA GLU A 141 23.48 -4.97 16.50
C GLU A 141 22.79 -4.15 15.40
N GLN A 142 23.52 -3.79 14.34
CA GLN A 142 22.96 -3.08 13.18
C GLN A 142 21.87 -3.90 12.48
N SER A 143 22.02 -5.22 12.40
CA SER A 143 20.99 -6.09 11.82
C SER A 143 19.71 -6.08 12.65
N GLN A 144 19.83 -6.02 13.99
CA GLN A 144 18.69 -5.90 14.89
C GLN A 144 18.00 -4.52 14.75
N GLU A 145 18.77 -3.43 14.65
CA GLU A 145 18.23 -2.09 14.41
C GLU A 145 17.47 -2.00 13.08
N ILE A 146 18.02 -2.57 12.00
CA ILE A 146 17.35 -2.66 10.70
C ILE A 146 16.03 -3.44 10.82
N GLY A 147 16.03 -4.54 11.59
CA GLY A 147 14.82 -5.32 11.87
C GLY A 147 13.74 -4.49 12.57
N ASN A 148 14.13 -3.72 13.59
CA ASN A 148 13.22 -2.85 14.34
C ASN A 148 12.68 -1.70 13.46
N LEU A 149 13.54 -1.03 12.70
CA LEU A 149 13.15 0.04 11.78
C LEU A 149 12.21 -0.46 10.68
N LYS A 150 12.40 -1.70 10.23
CA LYS A 150 11.48 -2.32 9.27
C LYS A 150 10.11 -2.58 9.91
N ALA A 151 10.08 -3.12 11.12
CA ALA A 151 8.82 -3.36 11.82
C ALA A 151 8.05 -2.05 12.11
N THR A 152 8.73 -0.97 12.52
CA THR A 152 8.08 0.33 12.72
C THR A 152 7.57 0.91 11.41
N LYS A 153 8.33 0.79 10.32
CA LYS A 153 7.87 1.17 8.98
C LYS A 153 6.62 0.41 8.57
N ASP A 154 6.60 -0.91 8.73
CA ASP A 154 5.44 -1.74 8.36
C ASP A 154 4.18 -1.34 9.16
N VAL A 155 4.33 -0.96 10.43
CA VAL A 155 3.23 -0.41 11.25
C VAL A 155 2.76 0.94 10.73
N SER A 156 3.68 1.85 10.40
CA SER A 156 3.33 3.16 9.83
C SER A 156 2.66 3.03 8.46
N ASP A 157 3.12 2.13 7.60
CA ASP A 157 2.51 1.85 6.29
C ASP A 157 1.07 1.31 6.46
N ALA A 158 0.84 0.45 7.47
CA ALA A 158 -0.51 -0.02 7.81
C ALA A 158 -1.42 1.11 8.32
N GLN A 159 -0.91 2.03 9.15
CA GLN A 159 -1.66 3.19 9.61
C GLN A 159 -2.01 4.14 8.46
N LEU A 160 -1.08 4.38 7.53
CA LEU A 160 -1.32 5.18 6.34
C LEU A 160 -2.41 4.56 5.45
N ALA A 161 -2.41 3.23 5.29
CA ALA A 161 -3.47 2.54 4.58
C ALA A 161 -4.84 2.75 5.25
N MET A 162 -4.92 2.61 6.57
CA MET A 162 -6.15 2.86 7.33
C MET A 162 -6.68 4.30 7.16
N PHE A 163 -5.82 5.32 7.28
CA PHE A 163 -6.24 6.71 7.08
C PHE A 163 -6.65 7.00 5.62
N THR A 164 -6.01 6.33 4.66
CA THR A 164 -6.38 6.45 3.25
C THR A 164 -7.79 5.90 3.02
N ASP A 165 -8.13 4.76 3.61
CA ASP A 165 -9.47 4.18 3.53
C ASP A 165 -10.53 5.09 4.19
N GLU A 166 -10.22 5.67 5.35
CA GLU A 166 -11.10 6.65 6.02
C GLU A 166 -11.33 7.92 5.17
N LEU A 167 -10.30 8.44 4.51
CA LEU A 167 -10.42 9.56 3.58
C LEU A 167 -11.30 9.20 2.37
N ILE A 168 -11.15 8.01 1.81
CA ILE A 168 -11.98 7.54 0.70
C ILE A 168 -13.45 7.43 1.15
N GLN A 169 -13.70 6.88 2.35
CA GLN A 169 -15.04 6.76 2.91
C GLN A 169 -15.70 8.13 3.10
N THR A 170 -15.03 9.04 3.81
CA THR A 170 -15.55 10.39 4.10
C THR A 170 -15.76 11.20 2.82
N GLN A 171 -14.89 11.06 1.81
CA GLN A 171 -15.09 11.65 0.49
C GLN A 171 -16.31 11.07 -0.23
N GLY A 172 -16.56 9.76 -0.09
CA GLY A 172 -17.77 9.09 -0.59
C GLY A 172 -19.04 9.65 0.03
N GLU A 173 -19.07 9.77 1.36
CA GLU A 173 -20.19 10.36 2.11
C GLU A 173 -20.43 11.82 1.73
N LEU A 174 -19.37 12.62 1.57
CA LEU A 174 -19.47 14.00 1.14
C LEU A 174 -20.07 14.12 -0.27
N LYS A 175 -19.66 13.23 -1.18
CA LYS A 175 -20.23 13.18 -2.54
C LYS A 175 -21.70 12.76 -2.53
N GLU A 176 -22.08 11.81 -1.67
CA GLU A 176 -23.48 11.43 -1.51
C GLU A 176 -24.33 12.59 -0.98
N LYS A 177 -23.84 13.30 0.04
CA LYS A 177 -24.50 14.49 0.58
C LYS A 177 -24.58 15.63 -0.43
N GLN A 178 -23.53 15.82 -1.24
CA GLN A 178 -23.57 16.79 -2.35
C GLN A 178 -24.67 16.43 -3.36
N ASN A 179 -24.76 15.16 -3.77
CA ASN A 179 -25.84 14.72 -4.67
C ASN A 179 -27.23 14.90 -4.05
N GLN A 180 -27.38 14.68 -2.74
CA GLN A 180 -28.64 14.93 -2.03
C GLN A 180 -29.00 16.42 -2.05
N VAL A 181 -28.04 17.30 -1.79
CA VAL A 181 -28.23 18.76 -1.88
C VAL A 181 -28.60 19.16 -3.31
N ASP A 182 -27.90 18.65 -4.32
CA ASP A 182 -28.17 18.96 -5.72
C ASP A 182 -29.59 18.49 -6.13
N THR A 183 -30.02 17.31 -5.66
CA THR A 183 -31.37 16.80 -5.88
C THR A 183 -32.42 17.71 -5.23
N LEU A 184 -32.22 18.07 -3.96
CA LEU A 184 -33.13 18.99 -3.26
C LEU A 184 -33.14 20.39 -3.88
N CYS A 185 -31.98 20.88 -4.34
CA CYS A 185 -31.89 22.14 -5.07
C CYS A 185 -32.68 22.07 -6.38
N ASN A 186 -32.55 21.00 -7.15
CA ASN A 186 -33.35 20.79 -8.37
C ASN A 186 -34.85 20.67 -8.07
N ASP A 187 -35.23 20.03 -6.96
CA ASP A 187 -36.63 19.95 -6.54
C ASP A 187 -37.20 21.30 -6.07
N LEU A 188 -36.34 22.20 -5.56
CA LEU A 188 -36.69 23.54 -5.10
C LEU A 188 -36.64 24.59 -6.23
N ILE A 189 -35.83 24.38 -7.26
CA ILE A 189 -35.73 25.22 -8.45
C ILE A 189 -36.63 24.63 -9.56
N PRO A 190 -37.82 25.16 -9.89
CA PRO A 190 -38.92 25.71 -9.12
C PRO A 190 -40.13 24.74 -9.12
N ARG A 191 -40.80 24.55 -7.98
CA ARG A 191 -42.28 24.52 -8.06
C ARG A 191 -42.67 25.94 -8.46
N PRO A 192 -43.33 26.17 -9.60
CA PRO A 192 -43.68 27.51 -10.03
C PRO A 192 -44.84 28.01 -9.17
N THR A 193 -44.60 28.25 -7.89
CA THR A 193 -45.52 28.99 -7.02
C THR A 193 -45.72 30.39 -7.55
N ASN A 194 -44.76 30.95 -8.30
CA ASN A 194 -45.00 32.15 -9.09
C ASN A 194 -46.03 31.93 -10.19
N ASP A 195 -46.03 30.80 -10.92
CA ASP A 195 -47.08 30.57 -11.93
C ASP A 195 -48.45 30.37 -11.27
N ASP A 196 -48.54 29.61 -10.17
CA ASP A 196 -49.81 29.44 -9.46
C ASP A 196 -50.31 30.77 -8.90
N VAL A 197 -49.43 31.57 -8.29
CA VAL A 197 -49.79 32.91 -7.77
C VAL A 197 -50.15 33.85 -8.92
N ASP A 198 -49.48 33.80 -10.06
CA ASP A 198 -49.78 34.66 -11.21
C ASP A 198 -51.01 34.19 -12.01
N VAL A 199 -51.33 32.89 -12.01
CA VAL A 199 -52.61 32.33 -12.45
C VAL A 199 -53.72 32.79 -11.52
N LEU A 200 -53.56 32.63 -10.20
CA LEU A 200 -54.54 33.08 -9.20
C LEU A 200 -54.76 34.59 -9.25
N LYS A 201 -53.71 35.40 -9.44
CA LYS A 201 -53.85 36.86 -9.65
C LYS A 201 -54.65 37.17 -10.93
N ARG A 202 -54.38 36.47 -12.03
CA ARG A 202 -55.12 36.66 -13.29
C ARG A 202 -56.59 36.26 -13.15
N GLU A 203 -56.86 35.13 -12.51
CA GLU A 203 -58.22 34.67 -12.23
C GLU A 203 -58.95 35.65 -11.30
N LEU A 204 -58.31 36.14 -10.24
CA LEU A 204 -58.88 37.12 -9.34
C LEU A 204 -59.22 38.43 -10.06
N ILE A 205 -58.33 38.94 -10.92
CA ILE A 205 -58.58 40.12 -11.74
C ILE A 205 -59.77 39.88 -12.68
N SER A 206 -59.85 38.70 -13.31
CA SER A 206 -60.96 38.34 -14.21
C SER A 206 -62.30 38.25 -13.48
N VAL A 207 -62.34 37.62 -12.30
CA VAL A 207 -63.55 37.55 -11.46
C VAL A 207 -63.98 38.96 -11.02
N GLN A 208 -63.04 39.82 -10.64
CA GLN A 208 -63.35 41.20 -10.27
C GLN A 208 -63.94 42.00 -11.43
N GLN A 209 -63.40 41.84 -12.64
CA GLN A 209 -63.92 42.49 -13.86
C GLN A 209 -65.35 42.03 -14.16
N ASN A 210 -65.61 40.72 -14.13
CA ASN A 210 -66.94 40.15 -14.35
C ASN A 210 -67.95 40.65 -13.31
N MET A 211 -67.56 40.69 -12.03
CA MET A 211 -68.42 41.21 -10.96
C MET A 211 -68.77 42.69 -11.16
N ASN A 212 -67.82 43.51 -11.60
CA ASN A 212 -68.06 44.91 -11.93
C ASN A 212 -69.02 45.05 -13.13
N GLU A 213 -68.84 44.23 -14.16
CA GLU A 213 -69.70 44.21 -15.36
C GLU A 213 -71.14 43.84 -15.00
N MET A 214 -71.34 42.74 -14.26
CA MET A 214 -72.67 42.37 -13.76
C MET A 214 -73.29 43.43 -12.85
N SER A 215 -72.49 44.16 -12.08
CA SER A 215 -73.00 45.24 -11.22
C SER A 215 -73.48 46.43 -12.05
N LEU A 216 -72.74 46.77 -13.11
CA LEU A 216 -73.13 47.81 -14.07
C LEU A 216 -74.41 47.43 -14.83
N GLU A 217 -74.52 46.19 -15.30
CA GLU A 217 -75.72 45.70 -15.98
C GLU A 217 -76.96 45.78 -15.07
N LYS A 218 -76.82 45.40 -13.79
CA LYS A 218 -77.90 45.54 -12.81
C LYS A 218 -78.31 47.00 -12.61
N GLU A 219 -77.35 47.92 -12.54
CA GLU A 219 -77.63 49.35 -12.41
C GLU A 219 -78.40 49.88 -13.62
N GLN A 220 -78.00 49.50 -14.84
CA GLN A 220 -78.73 49.82 -16.07
C GLN A 220 -80.17 49.27 -16.09
N HIS A 221 -80.39 48.04 -15.63
CA HIS A 221 -81.73 47.49 -15.53
C HIS A 221 -82.60 48.23 -14.50
N ILE A 222 -82.01 48.67 -13.38
CA ILE A 222 -82.71 49.52 -12.40
C ILE A 222 -83.11 50.85 -13.04
N GLU A 223 -82.22 51.50 -13.80
CA GLU A 223 -82.53 52.73 -14.51
C GLU A 223 -83.64 52.54 -15.56
N GLN A 224 -83.57 51.45 -16.33
CA GLN A 224 -84.62 51.09 -17.30
C GLN A 224 -85.98 50.91 -16.62
N LEU A 225 -86.02 50.16 -15.52
CA LEU A 225 -87.25 49.97 -14.73
C LEU A 225 -87.76 51.29 -14.17
N HIS A 226 -86.88 52.17 -13.69
CA HIS A 226 -87.25 53.50 -13.21
C HIS A 226 -87.84 54.35 -14.35
N SER A 227 -87.25 54.33 -15.55
CA SER A 227 -87.79 55.01 -16.73
C SER A 227 -89.19 54.52 -17.07
N ILE A 228 -89.41 53.20 -17.08
CA ILE A 228 -90.73 52.60 -17.35
C ILE A 228 -91.74 53.01 -16.26
N LEU A 229 -91.33 53.01 -14.99
CA LEU A 229 -92.19 53.45 -13.88
C LEU A 229 -92.58 54.93 -14.01
N LEU A 230 -91.64 55.79 -14.42
CA LEU A 230 -91.91 57.20 -14.70
C LEU A 230 -92.90 57.37 -15.87
N GLU A 231 -92.71 56.63 -16.96
CA GLU A 231 -93.65 56.62 -18.09
C GLU A 231 -95.04 56.18 -17.65
N ILE A 232 -95.16 55.08 -16.90
CA ILE A 232 -96.44 54.61 -16.35
C ILE A 232 -97.07 55.67 -15.45
N TYR A 233 -96.28 56.32 -14.58
CA TYR A 233 -96.76 57.40 -13.73
C TYR A 233 -97.27 58.60 -14.54
N GLU A 234 -96.59 58.98 -15.62
CA GLU A 234 -97.09 59.99 -16.55
C GLU A 234 -98.38 59.57 -17.25
N TYR A 235 -98.49 58.31 -17.69
CA TYR A 235 -99.71 57.78 -18.28
C TYR A 235 -100.88 57.78 -17.29
N MET A 236 -100.66 57.36 -16.04
CA MET A 236 -101.64 57.42 -14.97
C MET A 236 -102.09 58.86 -14.73
N LYS A 237 -101.15 59.81 -14.61
CA LYS A 237 -101.46 61.23 -14.45
C LYS A 237 -102.30 61.79 -15.61
N ARG A 238 -102.01 61.38 -16.84
CA ARG A 238 -102.82 61.75 -18.02
C ARG A 238 -104.20 61.12 -17.97
N PHE A 239 -104.30 59.86 -17.51
CA PHE A 239 -105.58 59.19 -17.33
C PHE A 239 -106.44 59.90 -16.28
N ASP A 240 -105.87 60.27 -15.12
CA ASP A 240 -106.56 61.04 -14.08
C ASP A 240 -107.06 62.40 -14.61
N GLN A 241 -106.28 63.06 -15.48
CA GLN A 241 -106.70 64.29 -16.15
C GLN A 241 -107.88 64.05 -17.10
N LEU A 242 -107.85 62.95 -17.86
CA LEU A 242 -108.95 62.56 -18.75
C LEU A 242 -110.21 62.20 -17.97
N GLU A 243 -110.10 61.51 -16.82
CA GLU A 243 -111.21 61.20 -15.93
C GLU A 243 -111.86 62.50 -15.40
N ASN A 244 -111.05 63.47 -14.96
CA ASN A 244 -111.57 64.79 -14.54
C ASN A 244 -112.26 65.55 -15.69
N ILE A 245 -111.76 65.45 -16.93
CA ILE A 245 -112.44 66.01 -18.11
C ILE A 245 -113.75 65.25 -18.38
N PHE A 246 -113.76 63.93 -18.26
CA PHE A 246 -114.94 63.09 -18.46
C PHE A 246 -116.04 63.43 -17.45
N ASP A 247 -115.69 63.61 -16.18
CA ASP A 247 -116.61 64.08 -15.13
C ASP A 247 -117.19 65.47 -15.44
N GLN A 248 -116.42 66.35 -16.09
CA GLN A 248 -116.91 67.65 -16.57
C GLN A 248 -117.78 67.53 -17.84
N TRP A 249 -117.51 66.52 -18.67
CA TRP A 249 -118.28 66.16 -19.86
C TRP A 249 -119.47 65.24 -19.56
N THR A 250 -119.94 65.22 -18.31
CA THR A 250 -121.27 64.72 -17.96
C THR A 250 -122.32 65.84 -18.09
N PRO A 251 -122.96 66.08 -19.26
CA PRO A 251 -124.27 66.70 -19.32
C PRO A 251 -125.38 65.67 -19.54
N MET A 252 -126.43 65.85 -18.75
CA MET A 252 -127.82 65.36 -18.90
C MET A 252 -128.11 63.92 -18.49
N LYS A 253 -128.91 63.66 -17.44
CA LYS A 253 -130.36 63.96 -17.35
C LYS A 253 -131.21 63.52 -18.56
N LEU A 254 -130.79 62.50 -19.31
CA LEU A 254 -131.64 61.89 -20.35
C LEU A 254 -131.54 60.36 -20.32
N PHE A 255 -132.14 59.73 -19.31
CA PHE A 255 -132.82 58.43 -19.45
C PHE A 255 -133.75 58.23 -18.24
N GLU A 256 -134.64 59.20 -18.02
CA GLU A 256 -135.96 58.88 -17.48
C GLU A 256 -136.80 58.31 -18.63
N SER A 257 -137.50 57.21 -18.35
CA SER A 257 -138.56 56.56 -19.15
C SER A 257 -138.13 55.63 -20.30
N VAL A 258 -138.95 54.58 -20.47
CA VAL A 258 -138.93 53.50 -21.50
C VAL A 258 -138.09 52.28 -21.05
N TYR A 259 -138.59 51.15 -20.53
CA TYR A 259 -139.90 50.49 -20.60
C TYR A 259 -140.09 49.50 -19.43
N TYR A 260 -141.31 49.46 -18.90
CA TYR A 260 -141.94 48.32 -18.23
C TYR A 260 -141.76 47.00 -19.02
N ARG A 261 -141.48 45.89 -18.32
CA ARG A 261 -142.18 44.57 -18.37
C ARG A 261 -141.30 43.48 -17.73
N GLU A 262 -141.72 42.98 -16.58
CA GLU A 262 -142.50 41.73 -16.41
C GLU A 262 -141.58 40.51 -16.26
N ASP A 263 -141.57 40.02 -15.02
CA ASP A 263 -141.64 38.63 -14.61
C ASP A 263 -140.66 37.61 -15.21
N LEU A 264 -139.90 36.93 -14.35
CA LEU A 264 -140.19 35.55 -13.91
C LEU A 264 -138.93 34.89 -13.31
N LYS A 265 -139.09 34.36 -12.08
CA LYS A 265 -138.64 33.04 -11.59
C LYS A 265 -137.18 32.65 -11.93
N GLY A 266 -136.27 32.53 -10.97
CA GLY A 266 -136.32 31.56 -9.86
C GLY A 266 -135.20 30.51 -10.05
N VAL A 267 -134.92 29.72 -9.00
CA VAL A 267 -134.11 28.47 -8.99
C VAL A 267 -132.58 28.72 -8.84
N SER A 268 -132.06 28.72 -7.60
CA SER A 268 -131.33 27.62 -6.91
C SER A 268 -129.97 27.31 -7.56
N GLU A 269 -128.80 27.28 -6.89
CA GLU A 269 -128.38 26.76 -5.58
C GLU A 269 -127.16 27.54 -5.08
#